data_AF-A0A484NS11-F1
#
_entry.id   AF-A0A484NS11-F1
#
_cell.length_a   1.000
_cell.length_b   1.000
_cell.length_c   1.000
_cell.angle_alpha   90.00
_cell.angle_beta   90.00
_cell.angle_gamma   90.00
#
_symmetry.space_group_name_H-M   'P 1'
#
loop_
_entity.id
_entity.type
_entity.pdbx_description
1 polymer ?
#
loop_
_entity_poly.entity_id
_entity_poly.type
_entity_poly.pdbx_seq_one_letter_code
_entity_poly.pdbx_strand_id
1 'polypeptide(L)'
;MLMMFSPKSTSLFIAISIVAVLHLQSATASTPPSEKVVHIYDWIQTNNSVQPPSPLKVHCHSKSQDAGTWTLEEKQEFEFHIQVGTTLFWCDFSWGFKAKSFPVYDANHDDFPNQTHHGWLVSERGFFFSAADDPGPDEFMFVYSWANDRSLKF
;
A
#
# COMPACT_ATOMS: atom_id res chain seq x y z
N MET A 1 -20.51 -40.04 74.54
CA MET A 1 -20.75 -41.11 73.54
C MET A 1 -20.20 -40.62 72.21
N LEU A 2 -19.11 -41.25 71.77
CA LEU A 2 -18.55 -41.12 70.42
C LEU A 2 -19.64 -41.42 69.39
N MET A 3 -19.71 -40.67 68.29
CA MET A 3 -19.55 -41.20 66.92
C MET A 3 -19.20 -40.05 65.98
N MET A 4 -18.09 -40.21 65.27
CA MET A 4 -17.71 -39.44 64.10
C MET A 4 -18.64 -39.80 62.93
N PHE A 5 -19.00 -38.85 62.08
CA PHE A 5 -19.33 -39.13 60.67
C PHE A 5 -18.75 -38.03 59.78
N SER A 6 -17.75 -38.42 58.99
CA SER A 6 -17.31 -37.73 57.78
C SER A 6 -18.25 -38.07 56.62
N PRO A 7 -18.51 -37.13 55.72
CA PRO A 7 -18.61 -37.47 54.31
C PRO A 7 -17.77 -36.53 53.42
N LYS A 8 -16.73 -37.12 52.85
CA LYS A 8 -16.40 -37.18 51.41
C LYS A 8 -16.75 -35.96 50.54
N SER A 9 -15.68 -35.30 50.08
CA SER A 9 -15.36 -35.03 48.67
C SER A 9 -16.50 -35.11 47.65
N THR A 10 -16.90 -33.94 47.12
CA THR A 10 -17.35 -33.60 45.75
C THR A 10 -17.98 -32.21 45.90
N SER A 11 -17.49 -31.11 45.35
CA SER A 11 -17.42 -30.82 43.93
C SER A 11 -16.74 -29.46 43.77
N LEU A 12 -15.53 -29.43 43.24
CA LEU A 12 -14.79 -28.20 42.90
C LEU A 12 -14.82 -27.96 41.37
N PHE A 13 -15.82 -28.51 40.68
CA PHE A 13 -15.87 -28.57 39.21
C PHE A 13 -17.01 -27.75 38.56
N ILE A 14 -17.62 -26.80 39.26
CA ILE A 14 -18.69 -25.97 38.64
C ILE A 14 -18.26 -24.51 38.41
N ALA A 15 -17.11 -24.07 38.94
CA ALA A 15 -16.66 -22.69 38.79
C ALA A 15 -15.70 -22.42 37.61
N ILE A 16 -15.30 -23.44 36.85
CA ILE A 16 -14.36 -23.28 35.71
C ILE A 16 -15.10 -23.15 34.37
N SER A 17 -16.39 -23.51 34.29
CA SER A 17 -17.10 -23.60 33.01
C SER A 17 -17.67 -22.27 32.48
N ILE A 18 -17.52 -21.14 33.19
CA ILE A 18 -18.01 -19.83 32.71
C ILE A 18 -16.93 -19.04 31.96
N VAL A 19 -15.66 -19.50 31.98
CA VAL A 19 -14.55 -18.80 31.31
C VAL A 19 -14.10 -19.51 30.02
N ALA A 20 -15.00 -20.26 29.37
CA ALA A 20 -14.88 -20.47 27.94
C ALA A 20 -15.41 -19.22 27.25
N VAL A 21 -14.63 -18.14 27.36
CA VAL A 21 -14.87 -16.89 26.67
C VAL A 21 -14.80 -17.21 25.18
N LEU A 22 -15.95 -17.45 24.58
CA LEU A 22 -16.15 -17.35 23.14
C LEU A 22 -15.93 -15.88 22.79
N HIS A 23 -14.65 -15.48 22.66
CA HIS A 23 -14.30 -14.40 21.76
C HIS A 23 -14.59 -14.93 20.36
N LEU A 24 -15.86 -14.86 19.98
CA LEU A 24 -16.25 -14.92 18.58
C LEU A 24 -15.65 -13.66 17.97
N GLN A 25 -14.42 -13.75 17.48
CA GLN A 25 -13.86 -12.72 16.62
C GLN A 25 -14.72 -12.77 15.36
N SER A 26 -15.72 -11.90 15.30
CA SER A 26 -16.43 -11.62 14.07
C SER A 26 -15.38 -11.23 13.04
N ALA A 27 -15.15 -12.07 12.05
CA ALA A 27 -14.46 -11.63 10.85
C ALA A 27 -15.38 -10.58 10.22
N THR A 28 -15.09 -9.31 10.45
CA THR A 28 -15.76 -8.23 9.71
C THR A 28 -15.38 -8.41 8.26
N ALA A 29 -16.33 -8.85 7.43
CA ALA A 29 -16.19 -8.77 5.99
C ALA A 29 -16.12 -7.26 5.66
N SER A 30 -14.91 -6.76 5.42
CA SER A 30 -14.73 -5.41 4.90
C SER A 30 -15.27 -5.40 3.47
N THR A 31 -16.26 -4.56 3.22
CA THR A 31 -16.65 -4.25 1.84
C THR A 31 -15.48 -3.53 1.17
N PRO A 32 -15.07 -3.91 -0.05
CA PRO A 32 -14.05 -3.17 -0.79
C PRO A 32 -14.43 -1.69 -0.86
N PRO A 33 -13.47 -0.77 -0.69
CA PRO A 33 -13.74 0.65 -0.80
C PRO A 33 -14.24 0.97 -2.22
N SER A 34 -15.22 1.88 -2.32
CA SER A 34 -15.76 2.34 -3.61
C SER A 34 -14.84 3.37 -4.29
N GLU A 35 -13.82 3.84 -3.58
CA GLU A 35 -12.85 4.84 -4.01
C GLU A 35 -11.45 4.42 -3.55
N LYS A 36 -10.44 4.70 -4.37
CA LYS A 36 -9.03 4.46 -4.07
C LYS A 36 -8.28 5.78 -4.16
N VAL A 37 -7.19 5.89 -3.43
CA VAL A 37 -6.29 7.04 -3.44
C VAL A 37 -4.93 6.57 -3.92
N VAL A 38 -4.47 7.14 -5.04
CA VAL A 38 -3.13 6.89 -5.55
C VAL A 38 -2.21 7.99 -5.08
N HIS A 39 -1.12 7.60 -4.41
CA HIS A 39 -0.08 8.49 -3.94
C HIS A 39 1.17 8.36 -4.78
N ILE A 40 1.81 9.49 -5.11
CA ILE A 40 3.11 9.53 -5.77
C ILE A 40 4.07 10.32 -4.89
N TYR A 41 5.14 9.66 -4.43
CA TYR A 41 6.18 10.24 -3.57
C TYR A 41 7.48 10.45 -4.35
N ASP A 42 7.99 11.68 -4.39
CA ASP A 42 9.32 11.95 -4.93
C ASP A 42 10.41 11.70 -3.86
N TRP A 43 11.10 10.57 -3.99
CA TRP A 43 12.24 10.19 -3.15
C TRP A 43 13.59 10.39 -3.86
N ILE A 44 13.63 11.19 -4.93
CA ILE A 44 14.85 11.50 -5.63
C ILE A 44 15.58 12.64 -4.91
N GLN A 45 16.85 12.42 -4.58
CA GLN A 45 17.69 13.47 -4.00
C GLN A 45 18.07 14.49 -5.08
N THR A 46 17.92 15.79 -4.80
CA THR A 46 18.26 16.85 -5.76
C THR A 46 19.74 16.79 -6.17
N ASN A 47 20.60 16.46 -5.21
CA ASN A 47 22.04 16.35 -5.40
C ASN A 47 22.50 14.88 -5.38
N ASN A 48 22.13 14.14 -6.42
CA ASN A 48 22.51 12.75 -6.62
C ASN A 48 23.64 12.59 -7.66
N SER A 49 24.18 11.38 -7.77
CA SER A 49 25.28 11.07 -8.69
C SER A 49 24.83 10.64 -10.09
N VAL A 50 23.52 10.47 -10.32
CA VAL A 50 22.97 9.95 -11.57
C VAL A 50 22.91 11.03 -12.65
N GLN A 51 22.47 12.24 -12.30
CA GLN A 51 22.33 13.36 -13.24
C GLN A 51 22.25 14.72 -12.54
N PRO A 52 22.40 15.84 -13.27
CA PRO A 52 22.20 17.18 -12.71
C PRO A 52 20.78 17.36 -12.13
N PRO A 53 20.61 18.30 -11.18
CA PRO A 53 19.31 18.61 -10.58
C PRO A 53 18.23 18.77 -11.66
N SER A 54 17.21 17.94 -11.56
CA SER A 54 16.08 17.89 -12.49
C SER A 54 14.83 17.52 -11.68
N PRO A 55 13.72 18.25 -11.83
CA PRO A 55 12.49 17.91 -11.12
C PRO A 55 11.87 16.63 -11.68
N LEU A 56 11.11 15.92 -10.84
CA LEU A 56 10.29 14.80 -11.28
C LEU A 56 9.00 15.34 -11.88
N LYS A 57 8.74 15.04 -13.15
CA LYS A 57 7.47 15.38 -13.81
C LYS A 57 6.64 14.12 -13.97
N VAL A 58 5.38 14.23 -13.59
CA VAL A 58 4.42 13.12 -13.63
C VAL A 58 3.19 13.60 -14.37
N HIS A 59 2.79 12.87 -15.41
CA HIS A 59 1.55 13.11 -16.13
C HIS A 59 0.69 11.86 -16.04
N CYS A 60 -0.44 11.94 -15.34
CA CYS A 60 -1.33 10.80 -15.15
C CYS A 60 -2.60 10.97 -15.95
N HIS A 61 -3.05 9.89 -16.56
CA HIS A 61 -4.22 9.88 -17.42
C HIS A 61 -4.92 8.52 -17.35
N SER A 62 -6.22 8.53 -17.60
CA SER A 62 -7.03 7.35 -17.85
C SER A 62 -7.49 7.33 -19.31
N LYS A 63 -8.16 6.26 -19.72
CA LYS A 63 -8.71 6.15 -21.09
C LYS A 63 -9.69 7.28 -21.44
N SER A 64 -10.42 7.81 -20.45
CA SER A 64 -11.50 8.78 -20.67
C SER A 64 -11.23 10.17 -20.09
N GLN A 65 -10.25 10.30 -19.19
CA GLN A 65 -9.99 11.53 -18.46
C GLN A 65 -8.50 11.70 -18.17
N ASP A 66 -7.97 12.87 -18.49
CA ASP A 66 -6.66 13.31 -18.03
C ASP A 66 -6.74 13.68 -16.54
N ALA A 67 -5.88 13.07 -15.71
CA ALA A 67 -5.86 13.34 -14.28
C ALA A 67 -5.05 14.60 -13.97
N GLY A 68 -4.08 14.94 -14.82
CA GLY A 68 -3.28 16.15 -14.71
C GLY A 68 -1.78 15.94 -14.94
N THR A 69 -1.04 17.04 -14.79
CA THR A 69 0.41 17.05 -14.81
C THR A 69 0.93 17.72 -13.56
N TRP A 70 1.90 17.09 -12.91
CA TRP A 70 2.57 17.59 -11.72
C TRP A 70 4.07 17.68 -11.96
N THR A 71 4.69 18.69 -11.36
CA THR A 71 6.15 18.83 -11.27
C THR A 71 6.47 18.85 -9.78
N LEU A 72 7.20 17.84 -9.35
CA LEU A 72 7.59 17.61 -7.96
C LEU A 72 9.06 17.98 -7.79
N GLU A 73 9.32 18.71 -6.71
CA GLU A 73 10.64 18.88 -6.12
C GLU A 73 10.90 17.77 -5.09
N GLU A 74 12.15 17.65 -4.65
CA GLU A 74 12.56 16.63 -3.68
C GLU A 74 11.64 16.57 -2.45
N LYS A 75 11.20 15.36 -2.10
CA LYS A 75 10.30 15.04 -0.97
C LYS A 75 8.89 15.61 -1.09
N GLN A 76 8.51 16.14 -2.25
CA GLN A 76 7.12 16.44 -2.52
C GLN A 76 6.35 15.19 -2.93
N GLU A 77 5.05 15.26 -2.70
CA GLU A 77 4.10 14.21 -3.07
C GLU A 77 2.83 14.85 -3.62
N PHE A 78 2.06 14.05 -4.35
CA PHE A 78 0.67 14.37 -4.63
C PHE A 78 -0.17 13.10 -4.60
N GLU A 79 -1.46 13.30 -4.37
CA GLU A 79 -2.45 12.24 -4.43
C GLU A 79 -3.58 12.60 -5.40
N PHE A 80 -4.23 11.57 -5.92
CA PHE A 80 -5.48 11.72 -6.64
C PHE A 80 -6.41 10.54 -6.38
N HIS A 81 -7.69 10.83 -6.51
CA HIS A 81 -8.77 9.91 -6.14
C HIS A 81 -9.35 9.23 -7.37
N ILE A 82 -9.65 7.94 -7.22
CA ILE A 82 -10.17 7.07 -8.29
C ILE A 82 -11.42 6.36 -7.80
N GLN A 83 -12.50 6.45 -8.56
CA GLN A 83 -13.69 5.63 -8.32
C GLN A 83 -13.43 4.18 -8.82
N VAL A 84 -13.72 3.21 -7.96
CA VAL A 84 -13.52 1.78 -8.24
C VAL A 84 -14.54 1.30 -9.27
N GLY A 85 -14.08 0.59 -10.30
CA GLY A 85 -14.90 0.20 -11.45
C GLY A 85 -14.09 -0.52 -12.53
N THR A 86 -14.17 -0.07 -13.79
CA THR A 86 -13.35 -0.58 -14.91
C THR A 86 -12.18 0.35 -15.25
N THR A 87 -11.79 1.18 -14.29
CA THR A 87 -10.88 2.30 -14.51
C THR A 87 -9.43 1.84 -14.51
N LEU A 88 -8.69 2.33 -15.49
CA LEU A 88 -7.26 2.11 -15.66
C LEU A 88 -6.57 3.47 -15.76
N PHE A 89 -5.61 3.70 -14.88
CA PHE A 89 -4.80 4.91 -14.82
C PHE A 89 -3.34 4.59 -15.10
N TRP A 90 -2.78 5.33 -16.04
CA TRP A 90 -1.37 5.32 -16.38
C TRP A 90 -0.74 6.62 -15.95
N CYS A 91 0.55 6.56 -15.61
CA CYS A 91 1.35 7.77 -15.44
C CYS A 91 2.61 7.69 -16.28
N ASP A 92 2.93 8.80 -16.92
CA ASP A 92 4.20 9.07 -17.58
C ASP A 92 5.11 9.83 -16.61
N PHE A 93 6.20 9.20 -16.22
CA PHE A 93 7.22 9.77 -15.37
C PHE A 93 8.41 10.20 -16.21
N SER A 94 8.89 11.42 -15.98
CA SER A 94 10.13 11.91 -16.56
C SER A 94 10.98 12.62 -15.51
N TRP A 95 12.26 12.28 -15.49
CA TRP A 95 13.24 12.82 -14.57
C TRP A 95 14.57 12.95 -15.31
N GLY A 96 14.92 14.17 -15.71
CA GLY A 96 16.10 14.45 -16.54
C GLY A 96 16.11 13.62 -17.83
N PHE A 97 17.11 12.74 -17.99
CA PHE A 97 17.20 11.84 -19.16
C PHE A 97 16.50 10.48 -18.97
N LYS A 98 15.92 10.23 -17.79
CA LYS A 98 15.15 9.00 -17.51
C LYS A 98 13.66 9.26 -17.75
N ALA A 99 12.98 8.26 -18.32
CA ALA A 99 11.54 8.27 -18.48
C ALA A 99 10.98 6.87 -18.29
N LYS A 100 9.72 6.77 -17.84
CA LYS A 100 8.98 5.51 -17.83
C LYS A 100 7.48 5.76 -17.75
N SER A 101 6.71 4.92 -18.44
CA SER A 101 5.25 4.92 -18.41
C SER A 101 4.73 3.56 -18.00
N PHE A 102 3.77 3.51 -17.08
CA PHE A 102 3.13 2.26 -16.64
C PHE A 102 1.78 2.54 -15.93
N PRO A 103 0.91 1.51 -15.79
CA PRO A 103 -0.29 1.61 -14.98
C PRO A 103 0.04 1.80 -13.50
N VAL A 104 -0.45 2.89 -12.89
CA VAL A 104 -0.34 3.10 -11.43
C VAL A 104 -1.54 2.54 -10.68
N TYR A 105 -2.65 2.29 -11.38
CA TYR A 105 -3.82 1.60 -10.87
C TYR A 105 -4.60 0.94 -12.01
N ASP A 106 -4.96 -0.33 -11.85
CA ASP A 106 -5.81 -1.08 -12.77
C ASP A 106 -6.87 -1.84 -11.98
N ALA A 107 -8.14 -1.42 -12.09
CA ALA A 107 -9.21 -2.07 -11.34
C ALA A 107 -9.43 -3.55 -11.70
N ASN A 108 -9.00 -4.00 -12.89
CA ASN A 108 -9.11 -5.41 -13.28
C ASN A 108 -7.96 -6.27 -12.74
N HIS A 109 -6.88 -5.63 -12.28
CA HIS A 109 -5.68 -6.29 -11.79
C HIS A 109 -5.25 -5.69 -10.42
N ASP A 110 -6.21 -5.22 -9.62
CA ASP A 110 -5.95 -4.74 -8.27
C ASP A 110 -5.76 -5.94 -7.34
N ASP A 111 -4.49 -6.28 -7.08
CA ASP A 111 -4.10 -7.32 -6.13
C ASP A 111 -4.44 -6.93 -4.67
N PHE A 112 -4.82 -5.66 -4.42
CA PHE A 112 -5.13 -5.11 -3.10
C PHE A 112 -6.55 -4.51 -3.06
N PRO A 113 -7.59 -5.32 -3.36
CA PRO A 113 -8.95 -4.80 -3.55
C PRO A 113 -9.54 -4.21 -2.26
N ASN A 114 -9.08 -4.64 -1.09
CA ASN A 114 -9.54 -4.15 0.21
C ASN A 114 -8.77 -2.93 0.73
N GLN A 115 -7.66 -2.54 0.09
CA GLN A 115 -6.87 -1.38 0.50
C GLN A 115 -7.38 -0.12 -0.17
N THR A 116 -7.40 0.99 0.56
CA THR A 116 -7.82 2.28 -0.01
C THR A 116 -6.65 2.97 -0.71
N HIS A 117 -5.43 2.79 -0.21
CA HIS A 117 -4.26 3.52 -0.64
C HIS A 117 -3.35 2.68 -1.53
N HIS A 118 -2.87 3.31 -2.60
CA HIS A 118 -1.92 2.73 -3.57
C HIS A 118 -0.75 3.71 -3.71
N GLY A 119 0.31 3.46 -2.94
CA GLY A 119 1.48 4.32 -2.86
C GLY A 119 2.57 3.92 -3.84
N TRP A 120 3.07 4.90 -4.59
CA TRP A 120 4.20 4.77 -5.51
C TRP A 120 5.35 5.67 -5.08
N LEU A 121 6.43 5.07 -4.58
CA LEU A 121 7.67 5.78 -4.28
C LEU A 121 8.58 5.77 -5.50
N VAL A 122 8.92 6.97 -5.97
CA VAL A 122 9.79 7.19 -7.13
C VAL A 122 11.18 7.54 -6.64
N SER A 123 12.18 6.79 -7.10
CA SER A 123 13.58 6.98 -6.68
C SER A 123 14.52 7.00 -7.88
N GLU A 124 15.80 7.29 -7.62
CA GLU A 124 16.87 7.22 -8.62
C GLU A 124 16.97 5.86 -9.32
N ARG A 125 16.64 4.78 -8.59
CA ARG A 125 16.74 3.39 -9.03
C ARG A 125 15.48 2.91 -9.76
N GLY A 126 14.34 3.52 -9.51
CA GLY A 126 13.07 3.11 -10.08
C GLY A 126 11.90 3.33 -9.14
N PHE A 127 10.89 2.51 -9.30
CA PHE A 127 9.56 2.67 -8.75
C PHE A 127 9.25 1.53 -7.79
N PHE A 128 8.76 1.90 -6.62
CA PHE A 128 8.39 1.00 -5.56
C PHE A 128 6.92 1.19 -5.21
N PHE A 129 6.27 0.12 -4.78
CA PHE A 129 4.84 0.10 -4.49
C PHE A 129 4.57 -0.35 -3.06
N SER A 130 3.58 0.25 -2.43
CA SER A 130 2.94 -0.25 -1.20
C SER A 130 1.45 0.02 -1.24
N ALA A 131 0.66 -0.90 -0.66
CA ALA A 131 -0.78 -0.73 -0.48
C ALA A 131 -1.15 -0.52 1.01
N ALA A 132 -0.18 -0.19 1.86
CA ALA A 132 -0.45 0.19 3.24
C ALA A 132 -1.00 1.62 3.32
N ASP A 133 -1.79 1.91 4.36
CA ASP A 133 -2.42 3.22 4.53
C ASP A 133 -1.42 4.35 4.87
N ASP A 134 -0.29 4.01 5.50
CA ASP A 134 0.81 4.92 5.86
C ASP A 134 2.15 4.15 5.82
N PRO A 135 2.66 3.85 4.61
CA PRO A 135 3.77 2.93 4.47
C PRO A 135 5.09 3.52 5.01
N GLY A 136 5.76 2.76 5.86
CA GLY A 136 7.16 3.00 6.18
C GLY A 136 8.06 2.88 4.94
N PRO A 137 9.26 3.49 4.91
CA PRO A 137 10.17 3.40 3.77
C PRO A 137 10.58 1.95 3.39
N ASP A 138 10.53 1.02 4.34
CA ASP A 138 10.86 -0.39 4.19
C ASP A 138 9.69 -1.26 3.71
N GLU A 139 8.47 -0.72 3.69
CA GLU A 139 7.27 -1.42 3.20
C GLU A 139 7.06 -1.27 1.69
N PHE A 140 7.86 -0.41 1.04
CA PHE A 140 7.85 -0.20 -0.39
C PHE A 140 8.64 -1.29 -1.14
N MET A 141 7.96 -2.00 -2.03
CA MET A 141 8.54 -3.10 -2.81
C MET A 141 8.90 -2.65 -4.22
N PHE A 142 10.11 -2.98 -4.70
CA PHE A 142 10.55 -2.63 -6.05
C PHE A 142 9.67 -3.30 -7.11
N VAL A 143 9.16 -2.52 -8.05
CA VAL A 143 8.32 -3.01 -9.17
C VAL A 143 9.00 -2.79 -10.50
N TYR A 144 9.54 -1.59 -10.72
CA TYR A 144 10.02 -1.17 -12.04
C TYR A 144 11.34 -0.42 -11.95
N SER A 145 12.30 -0.72 -12.83
CA SER A 145 13.43 0.17 -13.12
C SER A 145 13.02 1.26 -14.11
N TRP A 146 13.79 2.34 -14.21
CA TRP A 146 13.65 3.32 -15.30
C TRP A 146 13.92 2.69 -16.68
N ALA A 147 13.33 3.23 -17.76
CA ALA A 147 13.68 2.79 -19.11
C ALA A 147 15.17 3.09 -19.39
N ASN A 148 15.85 2.14 -20.04
CA ASN A 148 17.29 2.20 -20.35
C ASN A 148 18.24 2.20 -19.13
N ASP A 149 17.80 1.68 -17.99
CA ASP A 149 18.72 1.40 -16.89
C ASP A 149 19.72 0.29 -17.28
N ARG A 150 20.92 0.70 -17.70
CA ARG A 150 22.01 -0.19 -18.13
C ARG A 150 22.62 -1.01 -16.99
N SER A 151 22.18 -0.79 -15.73
CA SER A 151 22.63 -1.55 -14.57
C SER A 151 21.96 -2.92 -14.41
N LEU A 152 20.86 -3.17 -15.13
CA LEU A 152 20.19 -4.47 -15.18
C LEU A 152 20.53 -5.22 -16.47
N LYS A 153 21.80 -5.61 -16.62
CA LYS A 153 22.16 -6.71 -17.50
C LYS A 153 22.16 -7.98 -16.65
N PHE A 154 21.15 -8.82 -16.86
CA PHE A 154 21.15 -10.21 -16.38
C PHE A 154 22.21 -11.02 -17.14
#